data_AF-A0A399YJT3-F1
#
_entry.id   AF-A0A399YJT3-F1
#
_cell.length_a   1.000
_cell.length_b   1.000
_cell.length_c   1.000
_cell.angle_alpha   90.00
_cell.angle_beta   90.00
_cell.angle_gamma   90.00
#
_symmetry.space_group_name_H-M   'P 1'
#
loop_
_entity.id
_entity.type
_entity.pdbx_description
1 polymer ?
#
loop_
_entity_poly.entity_id
_entity_poly.type
_entity_poly.pdbx_seq_one_letter_code
_entity_poly.pdbx_strand_id
1 'polypeptide(L)'
;MTQEQARPLGIVPANESTWEDIEAVFGGRGPGYRCQCQRYQLAPGEAFAKFPVEVRAARLREVSRPTPRRTVMRLELTDEDR
;
A
#
# COMPACT_ATOMS: atom_id res chain seq x y z
N MET A 1 30.20 -20.04 -6.48
CA MET A 1 29.85 -18.79 -5.78
C MET A 1 28.89 -18.05 -6.68
N THR A 2 27.60 -18.27 -6.46
CA THR A 2 26.53 -17.67 -7.28
C THR A 2 26.38 -16.22 -6.83
N GLN A 3 26.65 -15.27 -7.71
CA GLN A 3 26.43 -13.86 -7.38
C GLN A 3 24.92 -13.60 -7.34
N GLU A 4 24.42 -13.27 -6.16
CA GLU A 4 23.10 -12.69 -5.95
C GLU A 4 23.15 -11.27 -6.53
N GLN A 5 22.63 -11.09 -7.75
CA GLN A 5 22.58 -9.78 -8.37
C GLN A 5 21.54 -8.92 -7.62
N ALA A 6 22.00 -7.94 -6.85
CA ALA A 6 21.13 -6.95 -6.24
C ALA A 6 20.57 -6.04 -7.35
N ARG A 7 19.25 -6.04 -7.51
CA ARG A 7 18.56 -5.13 -8.43
C ARG A 7 18.24 -3.84 -7.66
N PRO A 8 18.49 -2.64 -8.23
CA PRO A 8 18.18 -1.39 -7.56
C PRO A 8 16.71 -1.36 -7.10
N LEU A 9 16.50 -0.94 -5.86
CA LEU A 9 15.17 -0.84 -5.23
C LEU A 9 14.65 0.59 -5.38
N GLY A 10 13.57 0.77 -6.13
CA GLY A 10 12.89 2.06 -6.26
C GLY A 10 11.74 2.18 -5.26
N ILE A 11 11.65 3.31 -4.54
CA ILE A 11 10.46 3.65 -3.76
C ILE A 11 9.58 4.59 -4.61
N VAL A 12 8.45 4.05 -5.06
CA VAL A 12 7.44 4.82 -5.77
C VAL A 12 6.26 5.17 -4.85
N PRO A 13 5.64 6.34 -5.03
CA PRO A 13 4.38 6.67 -4.41
C PRO A 13 3.28 5.64 -4.72
N ALA A 14 2.36 5.44 -3.78
CA ALA A 14 1.22 4.54 -3.97
C ALA A 14 0.32 4.96 -5.15
N ASN A 15 0.23 6.26 -5.48
CA ASN A 15 -0.52 6.74 -6.65
C ASN A 15 0.14 6.41 -8.00
N GLU A 16 1.42 6.03 -7.98
CA GLU A 16 2.18 5.64 -9.18
C GLU A 16 2.33 4.11 -9.29
N SER A 17 1.88 3.37 -8.28
CA SER A 17 1.87 1.91 -8.27
C SER A 17 0.60 1.37 -8.91
N THR A 18 0.67 0.16 -9.47
CA THR A 18 -0.54 -0.54 -9.91
C THR A 18 -1.39 -0.95 -8.70
N TRP A 19 -2.68 -1.22 -8.92
CA TRP A 19 -3.52 -1.70 -7.82
C TRP A 19 -3.07 -3.09 -7.36
N GLU A 20 -2.61 -3.90 -8.30
CA GLU A 20 -2.08 -5.25 -8.09
C GLU A 20 -0.84 -5.21 -7.16
N ASP A 21 0.06 -4.25 -7.34
CA ASP A 21 1.22 -4.06 -6.45
C ASP A 21 0.81 -3.66 -5.04
N ILE A 22 -0.18 -2.76 -4.91
CA ILE A 22 -0.71 -2.34 -3.60
C ILE A 22 -1.37 -3.52 -2.89
N GLU A 23 -2.19 -4.30 -3.60
CA GLU A 23 -2.86 -5.48 -3.05
C GLU A 23 -1.87 -6.58 -2.65
N ALA A 24 -0.77 -6.74 -3.40
CA ALA A 24 0.29 -7.69 -3.09
C ALA A 24 0.90 -7.49 -1.69
N VAL A 25 0.98 -6.26 -1.19
CA VAL A 25 1.45 -5.95 0.18
C VAL A 25 0.58 -6.61 1.25
N PHE A 26 -0.72 -6.74 1.00
CA PHE A 26 -1.67 -7.37 1.93
C PHE A 26 -1.76 -8.89 1.74
N GLY A 27 -1.24 -9.40 0.61
CA GLY A 27 -1.29 -10.80 0.21
C GLY A 27 -2.70 -11.29 -0.13
N GLY A 28 -2.85 -12.57 -0.47
CA GLY A 28 -4.16 -13.15 -0.83
C GLY A 28 -4.93 -13.81 0.32
N ARG A 29 -4.37 -13.84 1.55
CA ARG A 29 -4.94 -14.56 2.70
C ARG A 29 -4.62 -13.87 4.02
N GLY A 30 -5.31 -14.31 5.07
CA GLY A 30 -5.01 -13.92 6.44
C GLY A 30 -5.61 -12.56 6.86
N PRO A 31 -5.18 -12.02 8.02
CA PRO A 31 -5.70 -10.76 8.54
C PRO A 31 -5.37 -9.57 7.65
N GLY A 32 -4.21 -9.50 7.02
CA GLY A 32 -3.81 -8.40 6.12
C GLY A 32 -4.78 -8.24 4.96
N TYR A 33 -4.97 -9.31 4.18
CA TYR A 33 -5.93 -9.37 3.08
C TYR A 33 -7.37 -9.03 3.51
N ARG A 34 -7.85 -9.62 4.62
CA ARG A 34 -9.20 -9.33 5.13
C ARG A 34 -9.32 -7.90 5.64
N CYS A 35 -8.23 -7.36 6.19
CA CYS A 35 -8.22 -6.08 6.86
C CYS A 35 -8.05 -4.89 5.90
N GLN A 36 -7.23 -5.00 4.86
CA GLN A 36 -6.89 -3.84 4.01
C GLN A 36 -6.62 -2.59 4.88
N CYS A 37 -5.85 -2.79 5.97
CA CYS A 37 -6.06 -2.08 7.23
C CYS A 37 -5.97 -0.55 7.09
N GLN A 38 -7.13 0.11 7.25
CA GLN A 38 -7.32 1.56 7.34
C GLN A 38 -7.85 1.97 8.72
N ARG A 39 -7.50 1.24 9.78
CA ARG A 39 -8.08 1.44 11.13
C ARG A 39 -7.96 2.89 11.61
N TYR A 40 -6.85 3.55 11.32
CA TYR A 40 -6.60 4.95 11.70
C TYR A 40 -7.39 5.98 10.89
N GLN A 41 -8.15 5.55 9.88
CA GLN A 41 -8.98 6.41 9.02
C GLN A 41 -10.49 6.22 9.27
N LEU A 42 -10.89 5.33 10.18
CA LEU A 42 -12.30 5.11 10.52
C LEU A 42 -12.87 6.31 11.27
N ALA A 43 -14.09 6.71 10.92
CA ALA A 43 -14.81 7.75 11.64
C ALA A 43 -15.28 7.24 13.02
N PRO A 44 -15.60 8.14 13.98
CA PRO A 44 -16.21 7.75 15.24
C PRO A 44 -17.46 6.87 15.03
N GLY A 45 -17.53 5.73 15.71
CA GLY A 45 -18.64 4.77 15.60
C GLY A 45 -18.57 3.80 14.41
N GLU A 46 -17.65 4.01 13.46
CA GLU A 46 -17.36 3.02 12.43
C GLU A 46 -16.56 1.85 13.01
N ALA A 47 -16.90 0.64 12.57
CA ALA A 47 -16.13 -0.55 12.89
C ALA A 47 -15.77 -1.27 11.60
N PHE A 48 -14.51 -1.63 11.49
CA PHE A 48 -13.96 -2.31 10.32
C PHE A 48 -14.78 -3.54 9.88
N ALA A 49 -15.17 -4.36 10.86
CA ALA A 49 -15.96 -5.58 10.68
C ALA A 49 -17.31 -5.34 9.97
N LYS A 50 -17.86 -4.11 10.01
CA LYS A 50 -19.16 -3.77 9.41
C LYS A 50 -19.11 -3.59 7.89
N PHE A 51 -17.93 -3.47 7.29
CA PHE A 51 -17.77 -3.31 5.83
C PHE A 51 -17.29 -4.62 5.19
N PRO A 52 -17.75 -5.01 3.99
CA PRO A 52 -17.15 -6.11 3.22
C PRO A 52 -15.70 -5.82 2.79
N VAL A 53 -14.90 -6.86 2.52
CA VAL A 53 -13.48 -6.72 2.14
C VAL A 53 -13.30 -5.88 0.88
N GLU A 54 -14.23 -5.99 -0.05
CA GLU A 54 -14.28 -5.26 -1.32
C GLU A 54 -14.47 -3.76 -1.10
N VAL A 55 -15.32 -3.38 -0.14
CA VAL A 55 -15.52 -1.97 0.24
C VAL A 55 -14.27 -1.41 0.90
N ARG A 56 -13.59 -2.20 1.72
CA ARG A 56 -12.35 -1.79 2.38
C ARG A 56 -11.22 -1.62 1.35
N ALA A 57 -11.10 -2.54 0.39
CA ALA A 57 -10.19 -2.44 -0.75
C ALA A 57 -10.48 -1.19 -1.59
N ALA A 58 -11.75 -0.91 -1.89
CA ALA A 58 -12.14 0.31 -2.62
C ALA A 58 -11.76 1.59 -1.87
N ARG A 59 -11.98 1.65 -0.55
CA ARG A 59 -11.53 2.79 0.29
C ARG A 59 -10.01 2.95 0.27
N LEU A 60 -9.26 1.84 0.33
CA LEU A 60 -7.80 1.86 0.24
C LEU A 60 -7.33 2.42 -1.11
N ARG A 61 -7.98 2.01 -2.19
CA ARG A 61 -7.69 2.51 -3.54
C ARG A 61 -7.99 4.00 -3.70
N GLU A 62 -8.99 4.51 -3.00
CA GLU A 62 -9.31 5.95 -3.04
C GLU A 62 -8.19 6.77 -2.39
N VAL A 63 -7.68 6.32 -1.23
CA VAL A 63 -6.64 7.06 -0.49
C VAL A 63 -5.26 6.94 -1.11
N SER A 64 -5.05 5.99 -2.03
CA SER A 64 -3.84 5.91 -2.84
C SER A 64 -3.85 6.93 -3.99
N ARG A 65 -4.96 7.61 -4.28
CA ARG A 65 -5.00 8.64 -5.32
C ARG A 65 -4.33 9.95 -4.86
N PRO A 66 -3.75 10.73 -5.78
CA PRO A 66 -3.18 12.04 -5.45
C PRO A 66 -4.26 12.97 -4.89
N THR A 67 -3.92 13.72 -3.84
CA THR A 67 -4.76 14.81 -3.34
C THR A 67 -3.94 16.10 -3.29
N PRO A 68 -4.57 17.29 -3.41
CA PRO A 68 -3.85 18.57 -3.36
C PRO A 68 -3.05 18.79 -2.07
N ARG A 69 -3.40 18.09 -0.98
CA ARG A 69 -2.72 18.18 0.32
C ARG A 69 -1.58 17.18 0.51
N ARG A 70 -1.38 16.25 -0.43
CA ARG A 70 -0.40 15.17 -0.32
C ARG A 70 0.41 15.04 -1.61
N THR A 71 1.35 15.95 -1.78
CA THR A 71 2.40 15.83 -2.80
C THR A 71 3.35 14.71 -2.39
N VAL A 72 3.55 13.73 -3.26
CA VAL A 72 4.42 12.57 -2.99
C VAL A 72 5.67 12.68 -3.85
N MET A 73 6.84 12.43 -3.26
CA MET A 73 8.12 12.44 -3.97
C MET A 73 8.60 11.01 -4.22
N ARG A 74 9.29 10.80 -5.35
CA ARG A 74 9.99 9.55 -5.64
C ARG A 74 11.37 9.57 -5.00
N LEU A 75 11.78 8.44 -4.43
CA LEU A 75 13.13 8.22 -3.91
C LEU A 75 13.73 6.98 -4.58
N GLU A 76 14.90 7.14 -5.17
CA GLU A 76 15.71 6.02 -5.63
C GLU A 76 16.60 5.58 -4.46
N LEU A 77 16.51 4.32 -4.04
CA LEU A 77 17.41 3.76 -3.03
C LEU A 77 18.49 2.94 -3.72
N THR A 78 19.74 3.17 -3.34
CA THR A 78 20.87 2.39 -3.81
C THR A 78 21.37 1.48 -2.70
N ASP A 79 22.16 0.45 -3.03
CA ASP A 79 22.75 -0.44 -2.03
C ASP A 79 23.69 0.29 -1.05
N GLU A 80 24.16 1.50 -1.40
CA GLU A 80 24.99 2.35 -0.52
C GLU A 80 24.19 3.03 0.61
N ASP A 81 22.85 3.07 0.51
CA ASP A 81 21.97 3.75 1.46
C ASP A 81 21.50 2.83 2.63
N ARG A 82 21.95 1.58 2.68
CA ARG A 82 21.52 0.53 3.62
C ARG A 82 22.49 0.30 4.78
#